data_AF-A0A5S4ESI6-F1
#
_entry.id   AF-A0A5S4ESI6-F1
#
_cell.length_a   1.000
_cell.length_b   1.000
_cell.length_c   1.000
_cell.angle_alpha   90.00
_cell.angle_beta   90.00
_cell.angle_gamma   90.00
#
_symmetry.space_group_name_H-M   'P 1'
#
loop_
_entity.id
_entity.type
_entity.pdbx_description
1 polymer ?
#
loop_
_entity_poly.entity_id
_entity_poly.type
_entity_poly.pdbx_seq_one_letter_code
_entity_poly.pdbx_strand_id
1 'polypeptide(L)'
;MIHPNPNHSRTAAGERQAMVKRRPRTRFAATLAALASAFILGGIHHNAHAVLVNLDTTLLSGTSARLDFALLDGDGDLGNNTVTISPIVTDGTLGGDDCSVGCTGGPPFTISDAFGLGQFLQDLTLGTTVSFDLSFTTRFSGNGAPDRLSLLLLDAGSNLTLVHTSLDFSSDPVPVQDALLIVDHSPGAQIRFATVSSPALPIAVSEPGAGALFSLGLALIGGQRIRRRHPCVPHRTEAAAQARLSTPTHPHPGE
;
A
#
# COMPACT_ATOMS: atom_id res chain seq x y z
N MET A 1 -8.65 90.91 -19.76
CA MET A 1 -8.50 91.29 -21.18
C MET A 1 -8.01 90.05 -21.92
N ILE A 2 -8.85 89.51 -22.82
CA ILE A 2 -8.52 88.72 -24.02
C ILE A 2 -7.79 87.34 -23.83
N HIS A 3 -8.49 86.25 -24.17
CA HIS A 3 -7.94 84.94 -24.61
C HIS A 3 -7.15 85.12 -25.92
N PRO A 4 -6.10 84.33 -26.29
CA PRO A 4 -6.26 82.88 -26.54
C PRO A 4 -4.99 81.97 -26.46
N ASN A 5 -5.24 80.66 -26.61
CA ASN A 5 -4.37 79.56 -27.14
C ASN A 5 -3.74 79.98 -28.52
N PRO A 6 -2.73 79.32 -29.19
CA PRO A 6 -2.37 77.89 -29.14
C PRO A 6 -0.91 77.42 -29.44
N ASN A 7 -0.70 76.10 -29.29
CA ASN A 7 0.18 75.20 -30.04
C ASN A 7 1.68 75.52 -30.23
N HIS A 8 2.53 74.70 -29.58
CA HIS A 8 3.69 74.13 -30.26
C HIS A 8 3.82 72.63 -29.95
N SER A 9 3.58 71.84 -30.99
CA SER A 9 3.93 70.43 -31.13
C SER A 9 5.38 70.29 -31.60
N ARG A 10 6.20 69.46 -30.93
CA ARG A 10 7.07 68.43 -31.56
C ARG A 10 8.08 67.79 -30.59
N THR A 11 8.11 66.45 -30.63
CA THR A 11 9.27 65.52 -30.51
C THR A 11 10.06 65.49 -29.19
N ALA A 12 10.52 64.37 -28.65
CA ALA A 12 10.52 62.98 -29.07
C ALA A 12 10.90 62.09 -27.87
N ALA A 13 10.53 60.81 -27.98
CA ALA A 13 11.31 59.65 -27.53
C ALA A 13 11.73 59.58 -26.05
N GLY A 14 10.87 58.93 -25.27
CA GLY A 14 11.23 58.27 -24.02
C GLY A 14 10.78 56.81 -24.02
N GLU A 15 11.12 56.08 -25.08
CA GLU A 15 10.87 54.64 -25.17
C GLU A 15 11.81 53.90 -24.20
N ARG A 16 11.32 53.55 -23.01
CA ARG A 16 11.96 52.55 -22.14
C ARG A 16 11.11 51.30 -22.13
N GLN A 17 11.32 50.46 -23.14
CA GLN A 17 10.83 49.09 -23.14
C GLN A 17 11.50 48.32 -22.00
N ALA A 18 10.75 48.06 -20.92
CA ALA A 18 11.19 47.15 -19.87
C ALA A 18 11.14 45.72 -20.43
N MET A 19 12.31 45.21 -20.82
CA MET A 19 12.54 43.82 -21.20
C MET A 19 12.20 42.91 -20.02
N VAL A 20 10.99 42.33 -20.02
CA VAL A 20 10.59 41.29 -19.07
C VAL A 20 11.42 40.05 -19.34
N LYS A 21 12.51 39.87 -18.60
CA LYS A 21 13.24 38.60 -18.51
C LYS A 21 12.32 37.52 -17.96
N ARG A 22 11.62 36.80 -18.83
CA ARG A 22 10.96 35.54 -18.47
C ARG A 22 12.05 34.53 -18.09
N ARG A 23 12.26 34.28 -16.79
CA ARG A 23 13.02 33.12 -16.29
C ARG A 23 12.13 31.87 -16.39
N PRO A 24 12.42 30.87 -17.24
CA PRO A 24 11.72 29.60 -17.22
C PRO A 24 12.63 28.57 -16.56
N ARG A 25 12.89 28.68 -15.25
CA ARG A 25 13.74 27.70 -14.55
C ARG A 25 13.17 27.17 -13.23
N THR A 26 12.05 27.70 -12.76
CA THR A 26 11.45 27.28 -11.48
C THR A 26 10.49 26.09 -11.60
N ARG A 27 9.95 25.79 -12.78
CA ARG A 27 8.94 24.73 -12.94
C ARG A 27 9.53 23.31 -12.99
N PHE A 28 10.74 23.15 -13.53
CA PHE A 28 11.45 21.87 -13.52
C PHE A 28 11.98 21.51 -12.12
N ALA A 29 12.38 22.52 -11.35
CA ALA A 29 12.83 22.34 -9.97
C ALA A 29 11.69 21.85 -9.06
N ALA A 30 10.46 22.36 -9.24
CA ALA A 30 9.31 21.93 -8.46
C ALA A 30 8.86 20.49 -8.77
N THR A 31 8.94 20.05 -10.04
CA THR A 31 8.68 18.66 -10.43
C THR A 31 9.72 17.69 -9.89
N LEU A 32 11.00 18.06 -9.97
CA LEU A 32 12.10 17.25 -9.44
C LEU A 32 12.06 17.16 -7.92
N ALA A 33 11.72 18.26 -7.24
CA ALA A 33 11.52 18.27 -5.79
C ALA A 33 10.35 17.38 -5.37
N ALA A 34 9.21 17.42 -6.08
CA ALA A 34 8.07 16.54 -5.79
C ALA A 34 8.38 15.05 -6.03
N LEU A 35 9.12 14.72 -7.10
CA LEU A 35 9.63 13.37 -7.35
C LEU A 35 10.62 12.92 -6.28
N ALA A 36 11.55 13.80 -5.88
CA ALA A 36 12.50 13.51 -4.81
C ALA A 36 11.80 13.33 -3.45
N SER A 37 10.79 14.15 -3.13
CA SER A 37 9.99 14.01 -1.91
C SER A 37 9.15 12.73 -1.92
N ALA A 38 8.60 12.31 -3.06
CA ALA A 38 7.91 11.02 -3.18
C ALA A 38 8.88 9.83 -3.06
N PHE A 39 10.11 9.95 -3.59
CA PHE A 39 11.16 8.95 -3.39
C PHE A 39 11.64 8.88 -1.94
N ILE A 40 11.74 10.01 -1.24
CA ILE A 40 12.19 10.08 0.16
C ILE A 40 11.10 9.59 1.12
N LEU A 41 9.81 9.87 0.85
CA LEU A 41 8.71 9.33 1.65
C LEU A 41 8.38 7.86 1.32
N GLY A 42 8.64 7.40 0.08
CA GLY A 42 8.54 5.99 -0.28
C GLY A 42 9.63 5.10 0.31
N GLY A 43 10.68 5.71 0.90
CA GLY A 43 11.77 5.02 1.61
C GLY A 43 11.55 4.90 3.13
N ILE A 44 10.42 5.36 3.67
CA ILE A 44 10.06 5.06 5.06
C ILE A 44 9.53 3.63 5.07
N HIS A 45 10.42 2.67 5.34
CA HIS A 45 10.05 1.31 5.68
C HIS A 45 9.08 1.33 6.87
N HIS A 46 7.78 1.28 6.60
CA HIS A 46 6.81 0.98 7.64
C HIS A 46 6.97 -0.51 7.95
N ASN A 47 7.46 -0.81 9.16
CA ASN A 47 7.67 -2.14 9.73
C ASN A 47 6.36 -2.91 10.01
N ALA A 48 5.41 -2.85 9.08
CA ALA A 48 4.20 -3.65 9.09
C ALA A 48 3.93 -4.06 7.63
N HIS A 49 4.59 -5.12 7.19
CA HIS A 49 4.30 -5.76 5.91
C HIS A 49 3.00 -6.54 6.06
N ALA A 50 1.85 -5.90 5.85
CA ALA A 50 0.60 -6.61 5.62
C ALA A 50 0.63 -7.17 4.20
N VAL A 51 0.64 -8.49 4.06
CA VAL A 51 0.84 -9.19 2.80
C VAL A 51 -0.35 -10.10 2.57
N LEU A 52 -1.12 -9.80 1.52
CA LEU A 52 -2.22 -10.65 1.09
C LEU A 52 -1.66 -11.88 0.38
N VAL A 53 -1.89 -13.04 0.99
CA VAL A 53 -1.58 -14.36 0.43
C VAL A 53 -2.85 -14.94 -0.15
N ASN A 54 -2.78 -15.38 -1.41
CA ASN A 54 -3.88 -16.06 -2.09
C ASN A 54 -3.38 -17.38 -2.70
N LEU A 55 -4.02 -18.48 -2.30
CA LEU A 55 -3.72 -19.84 -2.75
C LEU A 55 -4.81 -20.30 -3.73
N ASP A 56 -4.41 -20.70 -4.93
CA ASP A 56 -5.28 -21.46 -5.83
C ASP A 56 -5.22 -22.94 -5.45
N THR A 57 -6.31 -23.42 -4.87
CA THR A 57 -6.46 -24.78 -4.32
C THR A 57 -7.35 -25.65 -5.19
N THR A 58 -7.65 -25.23 -6.42
CA THR A 58 -8.58 -25.92 -7.33
C THR A 58 -8.26 -27.41 -7.50
N LEU A 59 -6.97 -27.77 -7.62
CA LEU A 59 -6.54 -29.17 -7.79
C LEU A 59 -6.66 -30.02 -6.51
N LEU A 60 -6.83 -29.38 -5.36
CA LEU A 60 -6.97 -30.03 -4.05
C LEU A 60 -8.40 -29.87 -3.49
N SER A 61 -9.33 -29.32 -4.27
CA SER A 61 -10.70 -29.05 -3.81
C SER A 61 -11.39 -30.31 -3.28
N GLY A 62 -12.06 -30.18 -2.13
CA GLY A 62 -12.70 -31.28 -1.40
C GLY A 62 -11.76 -32.07 -0.48
N THR A 63 -10.45 -31.79 -0.50
CA THR A 63 -9.47 -32.45 0.39
C THR A 63 -9.56 -31.88 1.80
N SER A 64 -9.50 -32.75 2.81
CA SER A 64 -9.34 -32.34 4.21
C SER A 64 -7.90 -31.92 4.46
N ALA A 65 -7.70 -30.64 4.76
CA ALA A 65 -6.38 -30.05 4.91
C ALA A 65 -6.25 -29.32 6.24
N ARG A 66 -5.02 -28.94 6.55
CA ARG A 66 -4.65 -28.10 7.67
C ARG A 66 -3.63 -27.07 7.20
N LEU A 67 -3.92 -25.79 7.44
CA LEU A 67 -2.91 -24.74 7.35
C LEU A 67 -2.12 -24.74 8.65
N ASP A 68 -0.80 -24.80 8.55
CA ASP A 68 0.12 -24.72 9.68
C ASP A 68 0.98 -23.47 9.55
N PHE A 69 0.76 -22.51 10.44
CA PHE A 69 1.56 -21.30 10.58
C PHE A 69 2.50 -21.48 11.77
N ALA A 70 3.80 -21.61 11.51
CA ALA A 70 4.80 -21.80 12.55
C ALA A 70 5.86 -20.69 12.50
N LEU A 71 6.02 -19.97 13.61
CA LEU A 71 7.08 -18.99 13.82
C LEU A 71 8.11 -19.61 14.77
N LEU A 72 9.30 -19.94 14.23
CA LEU A 72 10.39 -20.54 14.99
C LEU A 72 11.46 -19.51 15.32
N ASP A 73 11.93 -19.54 16.57
CA ASP A 73 13.13 -18.82 17.01
C ASP A 73 14.38 -19.41 16.33
N GLY A 74 15.16 -18.55 15.70
CA GLY A 74 16.43 -18.91 15.07
C GLY A 74 17.63 -18.23 15.72
N ASP A 75 17.41 -17.14 16.44
CA ASP A 75 18.46 -16.23 16.91
C ASP A 75 18.69 -16.29 18.42
N GLY A 76 17.79 -16.96 19.15
CA GLY A 76 17.85 -17.21 20.58
C GLY A 76 17.24 -16.09 21.43
N ASP A 77 16.73 -15.02 20.83
CA ASP A 77 16.09 -13.88 21.51
C ASP A 77 14.57 -14.05 21.55
N LEU A 78 14.10 -14.88 22.49
CA LEU A 78 12.71 -15.28 22.60
C LEU A 78 11.73 -14.11 22.76
N GLY A 79 10.63 -14.15 22.01
CA GLY A 79 9.49 -13.22 22.16
C GLY A 79 9.71 -11.88 21.47
N ASN A 80 10.73 -11.76 20.63
CA ASN A 80 11.04 -10.53 19.92
C ASN A 80 10.21 -10.40 18.63
N ASN A 81 9.74 -11.50 18.03
CA ASN A 81 8.93 -11.50 16.83
C ASN A 81 7.51 -12.04 17.03
N THR A 82 6.61 -11.46 16.24
CA THR A 82 5.19 -11.81 16.20
C THR A 82 4.69 -11.81 14.76
N VAL A 83 3.73 -12.68 14.48
CA VAL A 83 2.99 -12.73 13.22
C VAL A 83 1.51 -12.70 13.56
N THR A 84 0.76 -11.80 12.92
CA THR A 84 -0.69 -11.72 13.00
C THR A 84 -1.29 -12.21 11.68
N ILE A 85 -2.18 -13.19 11.79
CA ILE A 85 -2.91 -13.83 10.69
C ILE A 85 -4.34 -13.29 10.71
N SER A 86 -4.77 -12.69 9.60
CA SER A 86 -6.16 -12.22 9.45
C SER A 86 -7.15 -13.39 9.47
N PRO A 87 -8.47 -13.13 9.57
CA PRO A 87 -9.45 -14.16 9.26
C PRO A 87 -9.15 -14.82 7.90
N ILE A 88 -9.20 -16.15 7.85
CA ILE A 88 -9.02 -16.91 6.61
C ILE A 88 -10.33 -16.87 5.81
N VAL A 89 -10.24 -16.46 4.56
CA VAL A 89 -11.36 -16.41 3.61
C VAL A 89 -11.19 -17.52 2.60
N THR A 90 -12.20 -18.38 2.47
CA THR A 90 -12.22 -19.50 1.53
C THR A 90 -13.65 -19.76 1.04
N ASP A 91 -13.77 -20.34 -0.15
CA ASP A 91 -15.01 -20.93 -0.69
C ASP A 91 -15.18 -22.41 -0.30
N GLY A 92 -14.23 -22.96 0.47
CA GLY A 92 -14.36 -24.23 1.18
C GLY A 92 -15.06 -24.08 2.53
N THR A 93 -14.78 -24.98 3.46
CA THR A 93 -15.32 -24.93 4.82
C THR A 93 -14.21 -24.92 5.86
N LEU A 94 -14.17 -23.91 6.73
CA LEU A 94 -13.28 -23.91 7.89
C LEU A 94 -13.71 -24.97 8.90
N GLY A 95 -12.71 -25.67 9.44
CA GLY A 95 -12.82 -26.65 10.52
C GLY A 95 -12.37 -26.06 11.86
N GLY A 96 -11.90 -26.94 12.75
CA GLY A 96 -11.35 -26.52 14.05
C GLY A 96 -10.03 -25.78 13.91
N ASP A 97 -9.77 -24.87 14.84
CA ASP A 97 -8.48 -24.21 15.00
C ASP A 97 -7.72 -24.72 16.24
N ASP A 98 -6.39 -24.60 16.20
CA ASP A 98 -5.51 -24.82 17.36
C ASP A 98 -4.59 -23.61 17.53
N CYS A 99 -4.72 -22.97 18.69
CA CYS A 99 -3.96 -21.80 19.10
C CYS A 99 -3.31 -22.05 20.49
N SER A 100 -2.81 -23.27 20.72
CA SER A 100 -2.28 -23.70 22.02
C SER A 100 -0.83 -23.34 22.29
N VAL A 101 -0.01 -23.11 21.24
CA VAL A 101 1.45 -22.89 21.37
C VAL A 101 1.81 -21.50 20.91
N GLY A 102 2.22 -20.61 21.83
CA GLY A 102 2.68 -19.26 21.50
C GLY A 102 1.67 -18.43 20.68
N CYS A 103 0.39 -18.80 20.70
CA CYS A 103 -0.68 -18.20 19.92
C CYS A 103 -1.72 -17.56 20.84
N THR A 104 -2.29 -16.44 20.41
CA THR A 104 -3.35 -15.71 21.14
C THR A 104 -4.35 -15.06 20.17
N GLY A 105 -5.51 -14.65 20.68
CA GLY A 105 -6.53 -13.93 19.93
C GLY A 105 -7.55 -14.85 19.24
N GLY A 106 -8.00 -14.47 18.05
CA GLY A 106 -8.82 -15.32 17.20
C GLY A 106 -10.26 -14.84 16.92
N PRO A 107 -10.59 -14.56 15.64
CA PRO A 107 -9.74 -13.98 14.59
C PRO A 107 -9.71 -12.42 14.68
N PRO A 108 -8.58 -11.75 14.32
CA PRO A 108 -7.30 -12.30 13.87
C PRO A 108 -6.55 -13.01 14.99
N PHE A 109 -5.69 -13.96 14.60
CA PHE A 109 -4.80 -14.69 15.51
C PHE A 109 -3.40 -14.07 15.48
N THR A 110 -2.69 -14.11 16.61
CA THR A 110 -1.30 -13.65 16.71
C THR A 110 -0.44 -14.76 17.30
N ILE A 111 0.60 -15.17 16.58
CA ILE A 111 1.64 -16.09 17.05
C ILE A 111 2.91 -15.33 17.42
N SER A 112 3.63 -15.82 18.43
CA SER A 112 4.89 -15.28 18.94
C SER A 112 5.86 -16.42 19.24
N ASP A 113 7.13 -16.20 18.96
CA ASP A 113 8.25 -17.09 19.31
C ASP A 113 8.66 -17.03 20.80
N ALA A 114 7.82 -16.49 21.69
CA ALA A 114 8.12 -16.33 23.12
C ALA A 114 8.56 -17.63 23.84
N PHE A 115 8.22 -18.79 23.28
CA PHE A 115 8.60 -20.11 23.79
C PHE A 115 9.53 -20.88 22.83
N GLY A 116 10.18 -20.17 21.91
CA GLY A 116 10.98 -20.73 20.80
C GLY A 116 10.14 -21.16 19.60
N LEU A 117 8.80 -21.24 19.79
CA LEU A 117 7.82 -21.56 18.76
C LEU A 117 6.50 -20.85 19.08
N GLY A 118 5.94 -20.19 18.08
CA GLY A 118 4.52 -19.83 18.03
C GLY A 118 3.85 -20.55 16.88
N GLN A 119 2.69 -21.18 17.11
CA GLN A 119 2.00 -21.99 16.11
C GLN A 119 0.50 -21.74 16.12
N PHE A 120 -0.06 -21.58 14.93
CA PHE A 120 -1.50 -21.54 14.69
C PHE A 120 -1.85 -22.57 13.62
N LEU A 121 -2.80 -23.45 13.94
CA LEU A 121 -3.32 -24.45 13.00
C LEU A 121 -4.77 -24.10 12.67
N GLN A 122 -5.13 -24.22 11.39
CA GLN A 122 -6.51 -24.13 10.94
C GLN A 122 -6.84 -25.35 10.08
N ASP A 123 -7.73 -26.21 10.56
CA ASP A 123 -8.34 -27.25 9.74
C ASP A 123 -9.31 -26.63 8.73
N LEU A 124 -9.39 -27.21 7.54
CA LEU A 124 -10.34 -26.80 6.51
C LEU A 124 -10.58 -27.93 5.50
N THR A 125 -11.77 -27.98 4.92
CA THR A 125 -11.97 -28.67 3.65
C THR A 125 -11.73 -27.66 2.53
N LEU A 126 -10.78 -27.95 1.64
CA LEU A 126 -10.35 -27.00 0.62
C LEU A 126 -11.46 -26.73 -0.40
N GLY A 127 -11.68 -25.45 -0.70
CA GLY A 127 -12.47 -24.98 -1.83
C GLY A 127 -11.62 -24.87 -3.09
N THR A 128 -11.79 -23.81 -3.86
CA THR A 128 -10.90 -23.44 -4.96
C THR A 128 -9.93 -22.33 -4.55
N THR A 129 -10.24 -21.58 -3.50
CA THR A 129 -9.48 -20.41 -3.05
C THR A 129 -9.31 -20.39 -1.54
N VAL A 130 -8.13 -19.99 -1.09
CA VAL A 130 -7.83 -19.68 0.32
C VAL A 130 -7.03 -18.38 0.35
N SER A 131 -7.45 -17.43 1.17
CA SER A 131 -6.78 -16.13 1.30
C SER A 131 -6.76 -15.61 2.73
N PHE A 132 -5.70 -14.90 3.07
CA PHE A 132 -5.50 -14.24 4.35
C PHE A 132 -4.38 -13.20 4.22
N ASP A 133 -4.38 -12.21 5.12
CA ASP A 133 -3.29 -11.26 5.29
C ASP A 133 -2.37 -11.71 6.42
N LEU A 134 -1.06 -11.59 6.18
CA LEU A 134 -0.02 -11.73 7.20
C LEU A 134 0.54 -10.36 7.53
N SER A 135 0.67 -10.03 8.81
CA SER A 135 1.47 -8.90 9.27
C SER A 135 2.44 -9.36 10.33
N PHE A 136 3.65 -8.82 10.33
CA PHE A 136 4.71 -9.32 11.20
C PHE A 136 5.67 -8.23 11.63
N THR A 137 6.33 -8.47 12.75
CA THR A 137 7.49 -7.67 13.20
C THR A 137 8.78 -8.23 12.62
N THR A 138 9.84 -7.43 12.61
CA THR A 138 11.16 -7.84 12.15
C THR A 138 12.20 -7.37 13.14
N ARG A 139 12.59 -8.25 14.07
CA ARG A 139 13.57 -8.00 15.12
C ARG A 139 14.57 -9.15 15.12
N PHE A 140 15.59 -9.04 14.28
CA PHE A 140 16.71 -9.97 14.32
C PHE A 140 17.78 -9.41 15.27
N SER A 141 18.24 -10.23 16.20
CA SER A 141 19.29 -9.89 17.17
C SER A 141 20.64 -9.55 16.51
N GLY A 142 20.86 -10.03 15.27
CA GLY A 142 22.13 -9.90 14.56
C GLY A 142 23.09 -11.06 14.79
N ASN A 143 22.67 -12.09 15.54
CA ASN A 143 23.43 -13.31 15.82
C ASN A 143 22.58 -14.54 15.46
N GLY A 144 23.20 -15.69 15.17
CA GLY A 144 22.45 -16.90 14.82
C GLY A 144 21.74 -16.83 13.47
N ALA A 145 20.66 -17.59 13.32
CA ALA A 145 19.80 -17.52 12.13
C ALA A 145 18.60 -16.61 12.42
N PRO A 146 18.04 -15.89 11.45
CA PRO A 146 16.81 -15.15 11.70
C PRO A 146 15.65 -16.07 12.10
N ASP A 147 14.74 -15.57 12.93
CA ASP A 147 13.48 -16.25 13.20
C ASP A 147 12.70 -16.42 11.91
N ARG A 148 11.95 -17.52 11.83
CA ARG A 148 11.36 -17.95 10.57
C ARG A 148 9.89 -18.27 10.74
N LEU A 149 9.05 -17.52 10.04
CA LEU A 149 7.68 -17.94 9.75
C LEU A 149 7.70 -18.92 8.58
N SER A 150 7.08 -20.06 8.76
CA SER A 150 6.71 -20.98 7.68
C SER A 150 5.20 -21.16 7.63
N LEU A 151 4.69 -21.33 6.41
CA LEU A 151 3.34 -21.78 6.13
C LEU A 151 3.39 -23.11 5.40
N LEU A 152 2.76 -24.13 5.94
CA LEU A 152 2.61 -25.44 5.31
C LEU A 152 1.12 -25.75 5.07
N LEU A 153 0.88 -26.58 4.06
CA LEU A 153 -0.43 -27.18 3.80
C LEU A 153 -0.33 -28.69 4.03
N LEU A 154 -0.97 -29.15 5.09
CA LEU A 154 -0.88 -30.51 5.58
C LEU A 154 -2.18 -31.27 5.33
N ASP A 155 -2.09 -32.59 5.29
CA ASP A 155 -3.23 -33.48 5.35
C ASP A 155 -3.70 -33.53 6.82
N ALA A 156 -4.97 -33.21 7.07
CA ALA A 156 -5.46 -33.06 8.44
C ALA A 156 -5.44 -34.37 9.25
N GLY A 157 -5.46 -35.53 8.58
CA GLY A 157 -5.45 -36.84 9.22
C GLY A 157 -4.05 -37.34 9.59
N SER A 158 -3.06 -37.10 8.73
CA SER A 158 -1.69 -37.60 8.87
C SER A 158 -0.68 -36.56 9.34
N ASN A 159 -1.00 -35.27 9.26
CA ASN A 159 -0.06 -34.14 9.44
C ASN A 159 1.16 -34.18 8.51
N LEU A 160 1.08 -34.91 7.39
CA LEU A 160 2.09 -34.87 6.33
C LEU A 160 1.75 -33.78 5.31
N THR A 161 2.75 -33.28 4.60
CA THR A 161 2.57 -32.25 3.57
C THR A 161 1.69 -32.78 2.43
N LEU A 162 0.65 -32.01 2.06
CA LEU A 162 -0.20 -32.34 0.91
C LEU A 162 0.46 -32.03 -0.42
N VAL A 163 1.49 -31.18 -0.39
CA VAL A 163 2.15 -30.63 -1.56
C VAL A 163 3.65 -30.69 -1.32
N HIS A 164 4.38 -31.29 -2.25
CA HIS A 164 5.83 -31.14 -2.30
C HIS A 164 6.15 -29.80 -2.97
N THR A 165 7.05 -28.99 -2.41
CA THR A 165 7.33 -27.64 -2.93
C THR A 165 8.80 -27.37 -3.19
N SER A 166 9.09 -26.32 -3.95
CA SER A 166 10.45 -25.82 -4.15
C SER A 166 11.11 -25.19 -2.91
N LEU A 167 10.36 -25.00 -1.82
CA LEU A 167 10.88 -24.45 -0.57
C LEU A 167 11.15 -25.59 0.42
N ASP A 168 12.20 -26.34 0.12
CA ASP A 168 12.72 -27.43 0.96
C ASP A 168 14.12 -27.02 1.50
N PHE A 169 14.17 -26.74 2.79
CA PHE A 169 15.35 -26.25 3.51
C PHE A 169 15.64 -27.12 4.72
N SER A 170 15.56 -28.44 4.57
CA SER A 170 15.78 -29.38 5.67
C SER A 170 17.17 -29.29 6.33
N SER A 171 18.15 -28.68 5.65
CA SER A 171 19.51 -28.47 6.15
C SER A 171 19.77 -27.07 6.70
N ASP A 172 18.79 -26.16 6.67
CA ASP A 172 18.95 -24.82 7.21
C ASP A 172 19.05 -24.84 8.75
N PRO A 173 19.66 -23.82 9.37
CA PRO A 173 19.68 -23.69 10.83
C PRO A 173 18.29 -23.72 11.48
N VAL A 174 17.29 -23.15 10.78
CA VAL A 174 15.87 -23.29 11.13
C VAL A 174 15.20 -24.08 10.00
N PRO A 175 15.12 -25.42 10.13
CA PRO A 175 14.73 -26.29 9.03
C PRO A 175 13.23 -26.22 8.77
N VAL A 176 12.87 -26.25 7.48
CA VAL A 176 11.48 -26.35 7.02
C VAL A 176 11.48 -27.23 5.76
N GLN A 177 10.49 -28.09 5.61
CA GLN A 177 10.27 -28.90 4.41
C GLN A 177 8.94 -28.54 3.78
N ASP A 178 8.89 -28.51 2.44
CA ASP A 178 7.67 -28.32 1.66
C ASP A 178 6.84 -27.08 2.03
N ALA A 179 7.49 -25.97 2.39
CA ALA A 179 6.76 -24.75 2.73
C ALA A 179 6.04 -24.17 1.51
N LEU A 180 4.85 -23.63 1.72
CA LEU A 180 4.19 -22.76 0.76
C LEU A 180 4.82 -21.37 0.76
N LEU A 181 5.15 -20.86 1.95
CA LEU A 181 5.70 -19.53 2.16
C LEU A 181 6.67 -19.54 3.33
N ILE A 182 7.75 -18.77 3.21
CA ILE A 182 8.74 -18.52 4.26
C ILE A 182 8.99 -17.01 4.37
N VAL A 183 9.04 -16.53 5.62
CA VAL A 183 9.51 -15.18 5.96
C VAL A 183 10.62 -15.32 7.00
N ASP A 184 11.83 -14.88 6.65
CA ASP A 184 12.90 -14.70 7.64
C ASP A 184 12.76 -13.31 8.26
N HIS A 185 12.73 -13.21 9.58
CA HIS A 185 12.47 -11.97 10.32
C HIS A 185 13.74 -11.14 10.52
N SER A 186 14.51 -10.94 9.44
CA SER A 186 15.70 -10.09 9.42
C SER A 186 15.54 -8.87 8.50
N PRO A 187 16.21 -7.74 8.80
CA PRO A 187 16.14 -6.55 7.97
C PRO A 187 16.56 -6.84 6.51
N GLY A 188 15.67 -6.51 5.57
CA GLY A 188 15.92 -6.69 4.14
C GLY A 188 15.66 -8.10 3.59
N ALA A 189 15.22 -9.04 4.42
CA ALA A 189 14.77 -10.36 3.96
C ALA A 189 13.54 -10.22 3.05
N GLN A 190 13.49 -11.04 2.00
CA GLN A 190 12.35 -11.12 1.10
C GLN A 190 11.42 -12.24 1.54
N ILE A 191 10.12 -12.04 1.34
CA ILE A 191 9.12 -13.11 1.46
C ILE A 191 9.36 -14.09 0.31
N ARG A 192 9.56 -15.36 0.67
CA ARG A 192 9.77 -16.45 -0.29
C ARG A 192 8.49 -17.25 -0.40
N PHE A 193 8.10 -17.62 -1.61
CA PHE A 193 6.94 -18.46 -1.89
C PHE A 193 7.34 -19.59 -2.84
N ALA A 194 6.65 -20.72 -2.72
CA ALA A 194 6.85 -21.84 -3.61
C ALA A 194 6.52 -21.43 -5.06
N THR A 195 7.48 -21.65 -5.96
CA THR A 195 7.29 -21.38 -7.41
C THR A 195 7.00 -22.66 -8.19
N VAL A 196 7.31 -23.81 -7.59
CA VAL A 196 7.00 -25.14 -8.11
C VAL A 196 6.40 -25.96 -6.98
N SER A 197 5.32 -26.68 -7.27
CA SER A 197 4.65 -27.59 -6.34
C SER A 197 4.04 -28.79 -7.07
N SER A 198 3.93 -29.91 -6.37
CA SER A 198 3.28 -31.13 -6.83
C SER A 198 2.35 -31.68 -5.76
N PRO A 199 1.01 -31.71 -5.99
CA PRO A 199 0.30 -31.15 -7.15
C PRO A 199 0.48 -29.63 -7.28
N ALA A 200 0.19 -29.07 -8.46
CA ALA A 200 0.37 -27.64 -8.68
C ALA A 200 -0.57 -26.82 -7.78
N LEU A 201 0.04 -25.90 -7.02
CA LEU A 201 -0.64 -24.99 -6.11
C LEU A 201 -0.08 -23.58 -6.31
N PRO A 202 -0.63 -22.80 -7.25
CA PRO A 202 -0.21 -21.42 -7.48
C PRO A 202 -0.42 -20.55 -6.24
N ILE A 203 0.59 -19.75 -5.91
CA ILE A 203 0.57 -18.79 -4.80
C ILE A 203 0.73 -17.40 -5.39
N ALA A 204 -0.24 -16.52 -5.12
CA ALA A 204 -0.16 -15.12 -5.47
C ALA A 204 -0.01 -14.29 -4.20
N VAL A 205 1.00 -13.41 -4.19
CA VAL A 205 1.25 -12.47 -3.12
C VAL A 205 1.12 -11.06 -3.69
N SER A 206 0.14 -10.29 -3.21
CA SER A 206 -0.05 -8.92 -3.68
C SER A 206 0.97 -7.99 -3.01
N GLU A 207 1.77 -7.28 -3.80
CA GLU A 207 2.67 -6.25 -3.27
C GLU A 207 1.88 -5.07 -2.68
N PRO A 208 2.23 -4.59 -1.48
CA PRO A 208 1.66 -3.36 -0.95
C PRO A 208 2.06 -2.16 -1.83
N GLY A 209 1.09 -1.52 -2.49
CA GLY A 209 1.19 -0.11 -2.88
C GLY A 209 1.71 0.24 -4.29
N ALA A 210 2.10 -0.72 -5.14
CA ALA A 210 2.54 -0.38 -6.51
C ALA A 210 1.45 0.37 -7.33
N GLY A 211 0.19 -0.04 -7.19
CA GLY A 211 -0.95 0.61 -7.87
C GLY A 211 -1.27 2.01 -7.32
N ALA A 212 -1.08 2.24 -6.03
CA ALA A 212 -1.26 3.56 -5.41
C ALA A 212 -0.17 4.54 -5.89
N LEU A 213 1.07 4.08 -6.05
CA LEU A 213 2.17 4.89 -6.59
C LEU A 213 1.96 5.21 -8.07
N PHE A 214 1.45 4.24 -8.86
CA PHE A 214 1.18 4.46 -10.28
C PHE A 214 0.06 5.47 -10.51
N SER A 215 -1.04 5.37 -9.74
CA SER A 215 -2.16 6.30 -9.80
C SER A 215 -1.79 7.69 -9.28
N LEU A 216 -0.99 7.80 -8.21
CA LEU A 216 -0.42 9.07 -7.76
C LEU A 216 0.49 9.69 -8.82
N GLY A 217 1.34 8.89 -9.47
CA GLY A 217 2.19 9.31 -10.58
C GLY A 217 1.37 9.89 -11.74
N LEU A 218 0.30 9.20 -12.14
CA LEU A 218 -0.61 9.67 -13.19
C LEU A 218 -1.38 10.93 -12.79
N ALA A 219 -1.85 11.04 -11.53
CA ALA A 219 -2.54 12.22 -11.03
C ALA A 219 -1.63 13.46 -11.01
N LEU A 220 -0.36 13.29 -10.61
CA LEU A 220 0.64 14.36 -10.63
C LEU A 220 0.97 14.81 -12.05
N ILE A 221 1.07 13.89 -13.02
CA ILE A 221 1.32 14.22 -14.43
C ILE A 221 0.08 14.86 -15.07
N GLY A 222 -1.12 14.37 -14.76
CA GLY A 222 -2.41 14.87 -15.27
C GLY A 222 -2.74 16.28 -14.76
N GLY A 223 -2.55 16.54 -13.46
CA GLY A 223 -2.79 17.85 -12.85
C GLY A 223 -1.90 18.97 -13.41
N GLN A 224 -0.70 18.64 -13.89
CA GLN A 224 0.19 19.61 -14.53
C GLN A 224 -0.23 20.02 -15.96
N ARG A 225 -0.98 19.17 -16.66
CA ARG A 225 -1.50 19.50 -18.00
C ARG A 225 -2.73 20.41 -17.93
N ILE A 226 -3.58 20.24 -16.91
CA ILE A 226 -4.81 21.04 -16.74
C ILE A 226 -4.49 22.50 -16.38
N ARG A 227 -3.49 22.75 -15.52
CA ARG A 227 -3.05 24.12 -15.17
C ARG A 227 -2.44 24.91 -16.34
N ARG A 228 -2.17 24.29 -17.49
CA ARG A 228 -1.68 24.99 -18.70
C ARG A 228 -2.79 25.46 -19.63
N ARG A 229 -4.06 25.12 -19.36
CA ARG A 229 -5.21 25.44 -20.24
C ARG A 229 -6.25 26.33 -19.57
N HIS A 230 -5.84 27.35 -18.82
CA HIS A 230 -6.71 28.50 -18.57
C HIS A 230 -6.33 29.62 -19.54
N PRO A 231 -7.10 29.86 -20.62
CA PRO A 231 -7.00 31.11 -21.37
C PRO A 231 -7.49 32.23 -20.46
N CYS A 232 -6.64 33.23 -20.24
CA CYS A 232 -7.03 34.47 -19.59
C CYS A 232 -8.01 35.19 -20.53
N VAL A 233 -9.29 35.26 -20.17
CA VAL A 233 -10.27 36.10 -20.88
C VAL A 233 -10.08 37.54 -20.39
N PRO A 234 -9.78 38.52 -21.25
CA PRO A 234 -9.70 39.90 -20.82
C PRO A 234 -11.11 40.42 -20.48
N HIS A 235 -11.27 40.85 -19.23
CA HIS A 235 -12.49 41.46 -18.73
C HIS A 235 -12.69 42.82 -19.43
N ARG A 236 -13.67 42.90 -20.31
CA ARG A 236 -14.14 44.19 -20.83
C ARG A 236 -14.96 44.84 -19.71
N THR A 237 -14.56 46.06 -19.38
CA THR A 237 -15.18 46.98 -18.44
C THR A 237 -16.63 47.26 -18.84
N GLU A 238 -17.57 47.07 -17.91
CA GLU A 238 -18.85 47.77 -17.95
C GLU A 238 -19.36 47.94 -16.52
N ALA A 239 -18.85 49.00 -15.89
CA ALA A 239 -19.51 49.62 -14.75
C ALA A 239 -20.57 50.56 -15.31
N ALA A 240 -21.84 50.20 -15.20
CA ALA A 240 -22.93 51.16 -15.20
C ALA A 240 -24.21 50.54 -14.65
N ALA A 241 -24.75 51.22 -13.64
CA ALA A 241 -26.17 51.23 -13.28
C ALA A 241 -26.77 49.94 -12.71
N GLN A 242 -26.82 49.86 -11.38
CA GLN A 242 -28.10 49.94 -10.67
C GLN A 242 -27.85 50.21 -9.18
N ALA A 243 -27.58 51.48 -8.90
CA ALA A 243 -27.92 52.06 -7.61
C ALA A 243 -29.46 52.16 -7.52
N ARG A 244 -29.97 52.03 -6.29
CA ARG A 244 -31.35 52.23 -5.80
C ARG A 244 -32.18 50.94 -5.67
N LEU A 245 -31.97 50.27 -4.53
CA LEU A 245 -33.01 49.48 -3.88
C LEU A 245 -33.26 50.09 -2.48
N SER A 246 -34.40 50.76 -2.33
CA SER A 246 -35.01 51.16 -1.05
C SER A 246 -36.50 51.29 -1.41
N THR A 247 -37.42 50.50 -0.87
CA THR A 247 -38.18 50.75 0.39
C THR A 247 -39.18 49.57 0.57
N PRO A 248 -39.61 49.20 1.79
CA PRO A 248 -40.32 47.94 2.07
C PRO A 248 -41.86 48.02 2.09
N THR A 249 -42.48 46.86 1.80
CA THR A 249 -43.72 46.20 2.29
C THR A 249 -45.02 46.98 2.64
N HIS A 250 -46.08 46.77 1.80
CA HIS A 250 -47.56 46.59 2.01
C HIS A 250 -48.38 47.52 2.95
N PRO A 251 -49.76 47.54 2.93
CA PRO A 251 -50.74 46.99 1.97
C PRO A 251 -51.85 47.98 1.51
N HIS A 252 -52.67 47.54 0.55
CA HIS A 252 -53.92 48.16 0.08
C HIS A 252 -55.08 47.96 1.07
N PRO A 253 -56.05 48.91 1.11
CA PRO A 253 -57.45 48.54 0.95
C PRO A 253 -58.16 49.40 -0.12
N GLY A 254 -59.41 49.02 -0.42
CA GLY A 254 -60.20 49.42 -1.60
C GLY A 254 -60.63 50.89 -1.67
N GLU A 255 -60.86 51.35 -2.90
CA GLU A 255 -62.16 51.48 -3.58
C GLU A 255 -61.91 51.56 -5.10
#